data_AF-A0A945VVY2-F1
#
_entry.id   AF-A0A945VVY2-F1
#
_cell.length_a   1.000
_cell.length_b   1.000
_cell.length_c   1.000
_cell.angle_alpha   90.00
_cell.angle_beta   90.00
_cell.angle_gamma   90.00
#
_symmetry.space_group_name_H-M   'P 1'
#
loop_
_entity.id
_entity.type
_entity.pdbx_description
1 polymer ?
#
loop_
_entity_poly.entity_id
_entity_poly.type
_entity_poly.pdbx_seq_one_letter_code
_entity_poly.pdbx_strand_id
1 'polypeptide(L)' 'MNKLTQEEMKTLFQTTNKMGLNNPLWRRGQCIFNALYILYPEVAEEIRATAMDPFYQDSRIAACINHITKDEG' A
#
# COMPACT_ATOMS: atom_id res chain seq x y z
N MET A 1 2.83 6.08 -13.38
CA MET A 1 3.24 5.51 -12.10
C MET A 1 4.71 5.70 -11.78
N ASN A 2 4.99 6.55 -10.79
CA ASN A 2 6.22 6.42 -10.01
C ASN A 2 6.09 5.18 -9.14
N LYS A 3 6.86 4.13 -9.45
CA LYS A 3 6.97 2.93 -8.61
C LYS A 3 7.90 3.23 -7.43
N LEU A 4 7.58 2.67 -6.26
CA LEU A 4 8.33 2.82 -5.01
C LEU A 4 9.61 2.00 -5.02
N THR A 5 10.70 2.60 -4.57
CA THR A 5 11.98 1.94 -4.27
C THR A 5 11.87 1.01 -3.07
N GLN A 6 12.88 0.16 -2.85
CA GLN A 6 12.91 -0.74 -1.69
C GLN A 6 12.86 0.00 -0.34
N GLU A 7 13.54 1.15 -0.22
CA GLU A 7 13.48 1.95 1.01
C GLU A 7 12.10 2.59 1.21
N GLU A 8 11.46 3.07 0.15
CA GLU A 8 10.08 3.58 0.23
C GLU A 8 9.07 2.48 0.59
N MET A 9 9.24 1.28 0.02
CA MET A 9 8.45 0.10 0.38
C MET A 9 8.63 -0.28 1.86
N LYS A 10 9.85 -0.19 2.39
CA LYS A 10 10.13 -0.40 3.81
C LYS A 10 9.43 0.64 4.68
N THR A 11 9.48 1.92 4.32
CA THR A 11 8.74 3.00 5.02
C THR A 11 7.23 2.76 4.97
N LEU A 12 6.70 2.33 3.83
CA LEU A 12 5.28 1.96 3.67
C LEU A 12 4.89 0.83 4.63
N PHE A 13 5.68 -0.24 4.71
CA PHE A 13 5.37 -1.37 5.59
C PHE A 13 5.47 -1.02 7.07
N GLN A 14 6.47 -0.22 7.47
CA GLN A 14 6.57 0.28 8.85
C GLN A 14 5.33 1.10 9.24
N THR A 15 4.88 1.98 8.35
CA THR A 15 3.69 2.81 8.56
C THR A 15 2.42 1.97 8.61
N THR A 16 2.28 1.00 7.69
CA THR A 16 1.18 0.03 7.65
C THR A 16 1.07 -0.74 8.97
N ASN A 17 2.19 -1.24 9.49
CA ASN A 17 2.22 -1.99 10.74
C ASN A 17 1.81 -1.11 11.93
N LYS A 18 2.32 0.12 12.01
CA LYS A 18 1.92 1.08 13.05
C LYS A 18 0.43 1.39 13.00
N MET A 19 -0.15 1.56 11.81
CA MET A 19 -1.58 1.78 11.65
C MET A 19 -2.41 0.58 12.10
N GLY A 20 -2.01 -0.64 11.74
CA GLY A 20 -2.68 -1.87 12.17
C GLY A 20 -2.63 -2.06 13.69
N LEU A 21 -1.50 -1.76 14.33
CA LEU A 21 -1.36 -1.80 15.79
C LEU A 21 -2.29 -0.80 16.49
N ASN A 22 -2.43 0.41 15.93
CA ASN A 22 -3.29 1.45 16.49
C ASN A 22 -4.79 1.25 16.16
N ASN A 23 -5.10 0.45 15.14
CA ASN A 23 -6.46 0.22 14.65
C ASN A 23 -6.69 -1.28 14.43
N PRO A 24 -6.85 -2.08 15.49
CA PRO A 24 -6.89 -3.54 15.40
C PRO A 24 -8.10 -4.10 14.62
N LEU A 25 -9.12 -3.27 14.36
CA LEU A 25 -10.29 -3.64 13.55
C LEU A 25 -10.10 -3.39 12.06
N TRP A 26 -9.03 -2.71 11.64
CA TRP A 26 -8.77 -2.43 10.23
C TRP A 26 -8.20 -3.65 9.53
N ARG A 27 -8.66 -3.87 8.30
CA ARG A 27 -8.09 -4.86 7.39
C ARG A 27 -6.67 -4.49 7.02
N ARG A 28 -5.84 -5.48 6.67
CA ARG A 28 -4.43 -5.21 6.30
C ARG A 28 -4.35 -4.36 5.03
N GLY A 29 -5.20 -4.63 4.05
CA GLY A 29 -5.28 -3.89 2.80
C GLY A 29 -5.73 -2.44 3.01
N GLN A 30 -6.64 -2.21 3.96
CA GLN A 30 -7.02 -0.85 4.39
C GLN A 30 -5.81 -0.10 4.97
N CYS A 31 -5.04 -0.73 5.86
CA CYS A 31 -3.83 -0.12 6.40
C CYS A 31 -2.79 0.20 5.32
N ILE A 32 -2.59 -0.70 4.34
CA ILE A 32 -1.67 -0.50 3.23
C ILE A 32 -2.11 0.69 2.38
N PHE A 33 -3.38 0.74 1.96
CA PHE A 33 -3.88 1.83 1.14
C PHE A 33 -3.82 3.17 1.88
N ASN A 34 -4.18 3.20 3.16
CA ASN A 34 -4.09 4.42 3.97
C ASN A 34 -2.64 4.90 4.15
N ALA A 35 -1.71 3.99 4.41
CA ALA A 35 -0.29 4.32 4.50
C ALA A 35 0.25 4.84 3.16
N LEU A 36 -0.13 4.20 2.05
CA LEU A 36 0.22 4.62 0.71
C LEU A 36 -0.32 6.02 0.40
N TYR A 37 -1.58 6.30 0.75
CA TYR A 37 -2.22 7.60 0.54
C TYR A 37 -1.57 8.74 1.33
N ILE A 38 -1.03 8.44 2.52
CA ILE A 38 -0.33 9.42 3.35
C ILE A 38 1.09 9.71 2.85
N LEU A 39 1.82 8.67 2.44
CA LEU A 39 3.24 8.79 2.08
C LEU A 39 3.46 9.14 0.61
N TYR A 40 2.65 8.56 -0.28
CA TYR A 40 2.79 8.59 -1.73
C TYR A 40 1.40 8.77 -2.39
N PRO A 41 0.71 9.91 -2.15
CA PRO A 41 -0.68 10.12 -2.56
C PRO A 41 -0.90 9.92 -4.07
N GLU A 42 0.06 10.31 -4.90
CA GLU A 42 0.01 10.09 -6.35
C GLU A 42 -0.06 8.61 -6.72
N VAL A 43 0.68 7.73 -6.04
CA VAL A 43 0.66 6.28 -6.29
C VAL A 43 -0.66 5.68 -5.80
N ALA A 44 -1.18 6.16 -4.67
CA ALA A 44 -2.46 5.71 -4.13
C ALA A 44 -3.65 6.10 -5.03
N GLU A 45 -3.65 7.30 -5.60
CA GLU A 45 -4.68 7.74 -6.57
C GLU A 45 -4.66 6.89 -7.84
N GLU A 46 -3.47 6.51 -8.34
CA GLU A 46 -3.37 5.65 -9.53
C GLU A 46 -3.99 4.26 -9.33
N ILE A 47 -3.98 3.71 -8.11
CA ILE A 47 -4.55 2.39 -7.83
C ILE A 47 -5.97 2.43 -7.24
N ARG A 48 -6.46 3.60 -6.78
CA ARG A 48 -7.76 3.73 -6.12
C ARG A 48 -8.88 3.21 -7.01
N ALA A 49 -9.78 2.41 -6.43
CA ALA A 49 -10.92 1.80 -7.12
C ALA A 49 -10.56 0.91 -8.33
N THR A 50 -9.29 0.50 -8.46
CA THR A 50 -8.86 -0.46 -9.48
C THR A 50 -8.83 -1.89 -8.92
N ALA A 51 -8.47 -2.86 -9.76
CA ALA A 51 -8.20 -4.23 -9.31
C ALA A 51 -6.99 -4.34 -8.36
N MET A 52 -6.13 -3.31 -8.32
CA MET A 52 -4.96 -3.24 -7.44
C MET A 52 -5.28 -2.58 -6.09
N ASP A 53 -6.48 -2.00 -5.92
CA ASP A 53 -6.89 -1.36 -4.65
C ASP A 53 -7.14 -2.42 -3.57
N PRO A 54 -6.33 -2.49 -2.49
CA PRO A 54 -6.49 -3.47 -1.43
C PRO A 54 -7.44 -3.01 -0.30
N PHE A 55 -7.97 -1.78 -0.33
CA PHE A 55 -8.65 -1.16 0.83
C PHE A 55 -9.78 -2.02 1.41
N TYR A 56 -10.60 -2.60 0.55
CA TYR A 56 -11.73 -3.44 0.96
C TYR A 56 -11.45 -4.95 0.89
N GLN A 57 -10.34 -5.38 0.27
CA GLN A 57 -10.07 -6.78 -0.06
C GLN A 57 -8.59 -7.14 0.13
N ASP A 58 -8.27 -7.82 1.23
CA ASP A 58 -6.89 -8.25 1.55
C ASP A 58 -6.31 -9.23 0.50
N SER A 59 -7.17 -9.94 -0.24
CA SER A 59 -6.75 -10.79 -1.37
C SER A 59 -6.03 -10.03 -2.47
N ARG A 60 -6.16 -8.69 -2.55
CA ARG A 60 -5.50 -7.84 -3.55
C ARG A 60 -4.14 -7.29 -3.10
N ILE A 61 -3.72 -7.56 -1.86
CA ILE A 61 -2.47 -7.03 -1.31
C ILE A 61 -1.26 -7.42 -2.17
N ALA A 62 -1.16 -8.68 -2.59
CA ALA A 62 -0.05 -9.14 -3.42
C ALA A 62 -0.02 -8.40 -4.77
N ALA A 63 -1.19 -8.24 -5.41
CA ALA A 63 -1.32 -7.52 -6.66
C ALA A 63 -0.93 -6.02 -6.50
N CYS A 64 -1.40 -5.39 -5.42
CA CYS A 64 -1.02 -4.02 -5.04
C CYS A 64 0.50 -3.87 -4.90
N ILE A 65 1.14 -4.71 -4.07
CA ILE A 65 2.58 -4.65 -3.80
C ILE A 65 3.37 -4.84 -5.10
N ASN A 66 3.03 -5.83 -5.91
CA ASN A 66 3.68 -6.09 -7.19
C ASN A 66 3.53 -4.91 -8.17
N HIS A 67 2.37 -4.25 -8.16
CA HIS A 67 2.11 -3.11 -9.02
C HIS A 67 2.94 -1.89 -8.62
N ILE A 68 2.98 -1.55 -7.32
CA ILE A 68 3.62 -0.32 -6.84
C ILE A 68 5.13 -0.44 -6.63
N THR A 69 5.69 -1.65 -6.57
CA THR A 69 7.13 -1.86 -6.34
C THR A 69 7.93 -1.66 -7.63
N LYS A 70 9.05 -0.94 -7.51
CA LYS A 70 10.01 -0.75 -8.60
C LYS A 70 10.82 -2.02 -8.80
N ASP A 71 10.83 -2.51 -10.04
CA ASP A 71 11.66 -3.63 -10.44
C ASP A 71 13.12 -3.17 -10.41
N GLU A 72 13.95 -3.87 -9.63
CA GLU A 72 15.40 -3.73 -9.71
C GLU A 72 15.86 -4.70 -10.80
N GLY A 73 16.26 -4.14 -11.94
CA GLY A 73 16.83 -4.90 -13.05
C GLY A 73 18.20 -5.47 -12.71
#